data_AF-A0A1V4H8X5-F1
#
_entry.id   AF-A0A1V4H8X5-F1
#
_cell.length_a   1.000
_cell.length_b   1.000
_cell.length_c   1.000
_cell.angle_alpha   90.00
_cell.angle_beta   90.00
_cell.angle_gamma   90.00
#
_symmetry.space_group_name_H-M   'P 1'
#
loop_
_entity.id
_entity.type
_entity.pdbx_description
1 polymer ?
#
loop_
_entity_poly.entity_id
_entity_poly.type
_entity_poly.pdbx_seq_one_letter_code
_entity_poly.pdbx_strand_id
1 'polypeptide(L)'
;MNDYKDDLRQVVINYRDEPLSGDKVHVIARVNGKETINNYYQVYASVETNYSRIYFVWDEDGVIPAEFQEHYPNSSNRYPVSFSYFENEDILHLEGNYFGKSYKLVVQLPPKRPI
;
A
#
# COMPACT_ATOMS: atom_id res chain seq x y z
N MET A 1 -20.34 11.26 9.09
CA MET A 1 -19.09 10.49 9.14
C MET A 1 -18.33 10.91 7.90
N ASN A 2 -17.27 11.71 8.05
CA ASN A 2 -16.47 12.12 6.92
C ASN A 2 -15.55 10.95 6.59
N ASP A 3 -15.82 10.27 5.48
CA ASP A 3 -14.88 9.34 4.85
C ASP A 3 -13.69 10.18 4.38
N TYR A 4 -12.69 10.34 5.26
CA TYR A 4 -11.40 10.81 4.81
C TYR A 4 -10.82 9.70 3.95
N LYS A 5 -10.92 9.89 2.64
CA LYS A 5 -10.16 9.12 1.67
C LYS A 5 -8.72 9.60 1.79
N ASP A 6 -8.04 9.13 2.83
CA ASP A 6 -6.63 9.43 3.02
C ASP A 6 -5.87 8.91 1.81
N ASP A 7 -5.19 9.83 1.14
CA ASP A 7 -4.27 9.53 0.05
C ASP A 7 -3.03 8.81 0.63
N LEU A 8 -2.33 8.02 -0.20
CA LEU A 8 -1.13 7.30 0.26
C LEU A 8 -0.11 8.27 0.86
N ARG A 9 -0.02 9.50 0.33
CA ARG A 9 0.84 10.54 0.89
C ARG A 9 0.55 10.81 2.36
N GLN A 10 -0.70 10.98 2.79
CA GLN A 10 -1.03 11.18 4.21
C GLN A 10 -0.63 10.00 5.05
N VAL A 11 -0.84 8.77 4.57
CA VAL A 11 -0.40 7.56 5.28
C VAL A 11 1.10 7.62 5.51
N VAL A 12 1.91 7.83 4.46
CA VAL A 12 3.38 7.86 4.62
C VAL A 12 3.84 9.03 5.51
N ILE A 13 3.17 10.19 5.44
CA ILE A 13 3.48 11.34 6.31
C ILE A 13 3.12 11.06 7.77
N ASN A 14 2.05 10.32 8.04
CA ASN A 14 1.66 9.96 9.41
C ASN A 14 2.66 9.00 10.06
N TYR A 15 3.45 8.28 9.24
CA TYR A 15 4.59 7.47 9.69
C TYR A 15 5.92 8.24 9.56
N ARG A 16 5.94 9.57 9.44
CA ARG A 16 7.18 10.33 9.20
C ARG A 16 8.19 10.29 10.34
N ASP A 17 7.72 10.30 11.59
CA ASP A 17 8.60 10.22 12.76
C ASP A 17 9.18 8.81 12.95
N GLU A 18 8.49 7.79 12.41
CA GLU A 18 8.93 6.41 12.36
C GLU A 18 8.60 5.78 11.00
N PRO A 19 9.45 6.01 9.98
CA PRO A 19 9.15 5.61 8.61
C PRO A 19 8.97 4.09 8.52
N LEU A 20 7.95 3.67 7.76
CA LEU A 20 7.81 2.28 7.33
C LEU A 20 9.08 1.90 6.57
N SER A 21 9.98 1.17 7.22
CA SER A 21 11.35 0.96 6.74
C SER A 21 11.88 -0.39 7.20
N GLY A 22 11.39 -1.45 6.55
CA GLY A 22 11.79 -2.83 6.83
C GLY A 22 10.93 -3.52 7.87
N ASP A 23 9.89 -2.86 8.36
CA ASP A 23 8.89 -3.41 9.27
C ASP A 23 8.17 -4.61 8.64
N LYS A 24 7.84 -5.61 9.46
CA LYS A 24 7.04 -6.75 9.01
C LYS A 24 5.55 -6.45 9.17
N VAL A 25 4.82 -6.51 8.08
CA VAL A 25 3.36 -6.30 8.02
C VAL A 25 2.66 -7.52 7.49
N HIS A 26 1.45 -7.78 8.00
CA HIS A 26 0.60 -8.84 7.47
C HIS A 26 -0.10 -8.36 6.20
N VAL A 27 -0.02 -9.14 5.14
CA VAL A 27 -0.63 -8.84 3.84
C VAL A 27 -1.55 -9.99 3.45
N ILE A 28 -2.79 -9.65 3.12
CA ILE A 28 -3.74 -10.55 2.45
C ILE A 28 -4.00 -10.00 1.07
N ALA A 29 -3.72 -10.78 0.03
CA ALA A 29 -3.97 -10.38 -1.34
C ALA A 29 -4.89 -11.36 -2.06
N ARG A 30 -5.81 -10.81 -2.85
CA ARG A 30 -6.71 -11.54 -3.74
C ARG A 30 -6.50 -11.09 -5.17
N VAL A 31 -6.29 -12.05 -6.08
CA VAL A 31 -6.21 -11.80 -7.53
C VAL A 31 -7.41 -12.44 -8.20
N ASN A 32 -8.17 -11.67 -8.98
CA ASN A 32 -9.44 -12.10 -9.57
C ASN A 32 -10.38 -12.77 -8.55
N GLY A 33 -10.41 -12.25 -7.31
CA GLY A 33 -11.24 -12.76 -6.22
C GLY A 33 -10.69 -13.99 -5.48
N LYS A 34 -9.60 -14.60 -5.94
CA LYS A 34 -8.97 -15.75 -5.25
C LYS A 34 -7.83 -15.26 -4.37
N GLU A 35 -7.79 -15.71 -3.12
CA GLU A 35 -6.64 -15.47 -2.23
C GLU A 35 -5.38 -16.10 -2.79
N THR A 36 -4.34 -15.28 -2.97
CA THR A 36 -3.02 -15.69 -3.48
C THR A 36 -1.91 -15.45 -2.47
N ILE A 37 -2.11 -14.51 -1.54
CA ILE A 37 -1.14 -14.15 -0.51
C ILE A 37 -1.88 -14.02 0.82
N ASN A 38 -1.29 -14.58 1.88
CA ASN A 38 -1.72 -14.41 3.25
C ASN A 38 -0.50 -14.66 4.16
N ASN A 39 0.39 -13.67 4.24
CA ASN A 39 1.69 -13.83 4.90
C ASN A 39 2.27 -12.48 5.37
N TYR A 40 3.40 -12.53 6.07
CA TYR A 40 4.12 -11.37 6.55
C TYR A 40 5.28 -10.99 5.62
N TYR A 41 5.34 -9.72 5.22
CA TYR A 41 6.38 -9.19 4.34
C TYR A 41 7.00 -7.92 4.90
N GLN A 42 8.22 -7.61 4.48
CA GLN A 42 8.84 -6.34 4.83
C GLN A 42 8.24 -5.23 3.97
N VAL A 43 7.92 -4.10 4.60
CA VAL A 43 7.36 -2.92 3.93
C VAL A 43 8.31 -1.74 4.01
N TYR A 44 8.35 -0.96 2.93
CA TYR A 44 9.03 0.31 2.83
C TYR A 44 8.09 1.33 2.23
N ALA A 45 8.09 2.57 2.73
CA ALA A 45 7.30 3.64 2.13
C ALA A 45 8.10 4.94 2.02
N SER A 46 7.85 5.71 0.96
CA SER A 46 8.47 7.02 0.78
C SER A 46 7.53 8.02 0.09
N VAL A 47 7.76 9.29 0.39
CA VAL A 47 7.17 10.43 -0.32
C VAL A 47 8.25 11.02 -1.22
N GLU A 48 8.03 10.97 -2.53
CA GLU A 48 8.88 11.57 -3.54
C GLU A 48 8.25 12.87 -4.07
N THR A 49 8.98 13.62 -4.90
CA THR A 49 8.48 14.90 -5.43
C THR A 49 7.17 14.76 -6.21
N ASN A 50 7.00 13.66 -6.94
CA ASN A 50 5.90 13.48 -7.91
C ASN A 50 4.94 12.33 -7.55
N TYR A 51 5.26 11.53 -6.54
CA TYR A 51 4.45 10.40 -6.13
C TYR A 51 4.76 10.00 -4.69
N SER A 52 3.82 9.31 -4.06
CA SER A 52 4.09 8.50 -2.86
C SER A 52 4.16 7.04 -3.27
N ARG A 53 4.97 6.23 -2.59
CA ARG A 53 5.04 4.79 -2.82
C ARG A 53 5.04 3.97 -1.56
N ILE A 54 4.53 2.75 -1.70
CA ILE A 54 4.70 1.65 -0.76
C ILE A 54 5.24 0.44 -1.52
N TYR A 55 6.27 -0.19 -0.96
CA TYR A 55 7.01 -1.29 -1.54
C TYR A 55 7.07 -2.46 -0.56
N PHE A 56 6.85 -3.68 -1.06
CA PHE A 56 6.93 -4.90 -0.29
C PHE A 56 8.06 -5.80 -0.80
N VAL A 57 8.86 -6.33 0.12
CA VAL A 57 9.85 -7.37 -0.19
C VAL A 57 9.13 -8.71 -0.08
N TRP A 58 8.75 -9.26 -1.22
CA TRP A 58 8.09 -10.56 -1.31
C TRP A 58 8.63 -11.36 -2.50
N ASP A 59 8.41 -12.68 -2.51
CA ASP A 59 8.93 -13.61 -3.52
C ASP A 59 7.96 -13.77 -4.71
N GLU A 60 6.77 -13.17 -4.62
CA GLU A 60 5.62 -13.34 -5.52
C GLU A 60 5.54 -12.26 -6.62
N ASP A 61 6.69 -11.66 -6.97
CA ASP A 61 6.75 -10.65 -8.04
C ASP A 61 6.27 -11.24 -9.38
N GLY A 62 5.49 -10.44 -10.12
CA GLY A 62 4.84 -10.87 -11.37
C GLY A 62 3.40 -11.40 -11.22
N VAL A 63 2.93 -11.70 -10.00
CA VAL A 63 1.50 -11.97 -9.73
C VAL A 63 0.78 -10.69 -9.30
N ILE A 64 1.42 -9.90 -8.44
CA ILE A 64 0.98 -8.61 -7.90
C ILE A 64 2.19 -7.66 -7.94
N PRO A 65 2.04 -6.35 -8.19
CA PRO A 65 3.16 -5.41 -8.18
C PRO A 65 3.85 -5.38 -6.82
N ALA A 66 5.18 -5.50 -6.76
CA ALA A 66 5.92 -5.29 -5.51
C ALA A 66 5.91 -3.82 -5.04
N GLU A 67 5.69 -2.87 -5.96
CA GLU A 67 5.64 -1.43 -5.68
C GLU A 67 4.31 -0.82 -6.15
N PHE A 68 3.70 0.00 -5.29
CA PHE A 68 2.43 0.67 -5.54
C PHE A 68 2.65 2.18 -5.42
N GLN A 69 2.35 2.91 -6.49
CA GLN A 69 2.61 4.35 -6.59
C GLN A 69 1.31 5.16 -6.71
N GLU A 70 1.15 6.12 -5.79
CA GLU A 70 0.14 7.18 -5.91
C GLU A 70 0.78 8.41 -6.55
N HIS A 71 0.43 8.64 -7.80
CA HIS A 71 0.96 9.73 -8.59
C HIS A 71 0.23 11.04 -8.35
N TYR A 72 0.97 12.13 -8.14
CA TYR A 72 0.40 13.47 -8.05
C TYR A 72 -0.06 13.95 -9.44
N PRO A 73 -0.95 14.97 -9.52
CA PRO A 73 -1.52 15.42 -10.79
C PRO A 73 -0.43 15.64 -11.86
N ASN A 74 -0.67 15.13 -13.07
CA ASN A 74 0.21 15.17 -14.26
C ASN A 74 1.25 14.05 -14.43
N SER A 75 1.11 12.91 -13.77
CA SER A 75 1.95 11.74 -14.07
C SER A 75 1.15 10.54 -14.57
N SER A 76 1.67 9.91 -15.62
CA SER A 76 1.07 8.71 -16.23
C SER A 76 1.59 7.48 -15.50
N ASN A 77 0.70 6.72 -14.87
CA ASN A 77 1.03 5.44 -14.27
C ASN A 77 0.51 4.31 -15.16
N ARG A 78 1.42 3.40 -15.56
CA ARG A 78 1.06 2.19 -16.34
C ARG A 78 0.13 1.26 -15.56
N TYR A 79 0.22 1.26 -14.24
CA TYR A 79 -0.57 0.42 -13.33
C TYR A 79 -1.17 1.29 -12.22
N PRO A 80 -2.25 2.04 -12.51
CA PRO A 80 -2.89 2.87 -11.51
C PRO A 80 -3.41 2.00 -10.37
N VAL A 81 -3.26 2.53 -9.15
CA VAL A 81 -3.66 1.89 -7.90
C VAL A 81 -4.50 2.88 -7.10
N SER A 82 -5.58 2.36 -6.53
CA SER A 82 -6.44 3.08 -5.58
C SER A 82 -6.02 2.71 -4.16
N PHE A 83 -6.01 3.71 -3.29
CA PHE A 83 -5.67 3.58 -1.87
C PHE A 83 -6.87 3.92 -1.00
N SER A 84 -6.99 3.25 0.15
CA SER A 84 -7.89 3.64 1.23
C SER A 84 -7.27 3.20 2.55
N TYR A 85 -7.19 4.11 3.52
CA TYR A 85 -6.61 3.85 4.83
C TYR A 85 -7.67 3.96 5.93
N PHE A 86 -7.66 3.01 6.85
CA PHE A 86 -8.57 2.89 7.99
C PHE A 86 -7.76 3.13 9.26
N GLU A 87 -7.65 4.41 9.65
CA GLU A 87 -6.74 4.85 10.71
C GLU A 87 -6.93 4.11 12.04
N ASN A 88 -8.19 3.90 12.47
CA ASN A 88 -8.47 3.25 13.75
C ASN A 88 -8.04 1.77 13.81
N GLU A 89 -7.84 1.15 12.65
CA GLU A 89 -7.48 -0.27 12.51
C GLU A 89 -6.04 -0.44 12.02
N ASP A 90 -5.35 0.64 11.66
CA ASP A 90 -4.07 0.63 10.95
C ASP A 90 -4.08 -0.28 9.71
N ILE A 91 -5.19 -0.27 8.97
CA ILE A 91 -5.37 -1.07 7.76
C ILE A 91 -5.25 -0.19 6.52
N LEU A 92 -4.40 -0.61 5.58
CA LEU A 92 -4.27 -0.03 4.24
C LEU A 92 -4.85 -0.98 3.19
N HIS A 93 -5.83 -0.51 2.44
CA HIS A 93 -6.37 -1.20 1.27
C HIS A 93 -5.73 -0.67 -0.01
N LEU A 94 -5.31 -1.61 -0.87
CA LEU A 94 -4.77 -1.32 -2.19
C LEU A 94 -5.58 -2.10 -3.23
N GLU A 95 -5.99 -1.45 -4.31
CA GLU A 95 -6.62 -2.16 -5.42
C GLU A 95 -6.22 -1.59 -6.78
N GLY A 96 -6.16 -2.46 -7.78
CA GLY A 96 -5.74 -2.06 -9.12
C GLY A 96 -5.75 -3.22 -10.10
N ASN A 97 -5.14 -2.99 -11.26
CA ASN A 97 -4.96 -4.01 -12.29
C ASN A 97 -3.47 -4.19 -12.61
N TYR A 98 -3.02 -5.43 -12.68
CA TYR A 98 -1.65 -5.79 -13.03
C TYR A 98 -1.65 -6.91 -14.06
N PHE A 99 -1.00 -6.69 -15.21
CA PHE A 99 -1.02 -7.60 -16.37
C PHE A 99 -2.43 -8.16 -16.72
N GLY A 100 -3.44 -7.29 -16.69
CA GLY A 100 -4.82 -7.65 -17.03
C GLY A 100 -5.59 -8.43 -15.95
N LYS A 101 -5.02 -8.59 -14.75
CA LYS A 101 -5.69 -9.20 -13.59
C LYS A 101 -5.98 -8.14 -12.54
N SER A 102 -7.20 -8.18 -11.99
CA SER A 102 -7.56 -7.30 -10.87
C SER A 102 -6.99 -7.87 -9.57
N TYR A 103 -6.49 -6.98 -8.71
CA TYR A 103 -6.00 -7.35 -7.40
C TYR A 103 -6.63 -6.48 -6.32
N LYS A 104 -6.73 -7.03 -5.11
CA LYS A 104 -7.05 -6.32 -3.88
C LYS A 104 -6.12 -6.78 -2.78
N LEU A 105 -5.50 -5.86 -2.06
CA LEU A 105 -4.67 -6.12 -0.90
C LEU A 105 -5.28 -5.46 0.33
N VAL A 106 -5.15 -6.15 1.45
CA VAL A 106 -5.37 -5.63 2.79
C VAL A 106 -4.04 -5.78 3.51
N VAL A 107 -3.51 -4.66 3.98
CA VAL A 107 -2.21 -4.57 4.64
C VAL A 107 -2.44 -4.07 6.06
N GLN A 108 -2.07 -4.88 7.05
CA GLN A 108 -2.05 -4.47 8.45
C GLN A 108 -0.73 -3.76 8.73
N LEU A 109 -0.77 -2.43 8.79
CA LEU A 109 0.39 -1.61 9.14
C LEU A 109 0.76 -1.81 10.62
N PRO A 110 2.03 -1.58 11.00
CA PRO A 110 2.41 -1.60 12.40
C PRO A 110 1.67 -0.48 13.15
N PRO A 111 1.34 -0.66 14.43
CA PRO A 111 0.69 0.39 15.21
C PRO A 111 1.57 1.64 15.24
N LYS A 112 0.95 2.81 15.10
CA LYS A 112 1.63 4.10 15.30
C LYS A 112 2.23 4.12 16.72
N ARG A 113 3.54 4.34 16.85
CA ARG A 113 4.14 4.44 18.18
C ARG A 113 3.80 5.79 18.81
N PRO A 114 3.52 5.83 20.12
CA PRO A 114 3.30 7.10 20.82
C PRO A 114 4.59 7.95 20.78
N ILE A 115 4.42 9.24 20.52
CA ILE A 115 5.46 10.27 20.56
C ILE A 115 5.88 10.53 22.01
#